data_AF-A0A4Z2D317-F1
#
_entry.id   AF-A0A4Z2D317-F1
#
_cell.length_a   1.000
_cell.length_b   1.000
_cell.length_c   1.000
_cell.angle_alpha   90.00
_cell.angle_beta   90.00
_cell.angle_gamma   90.00
#
_symmetry.space_group_name_H-M   'P 1'
#
loop_
_entity.id
_entity.type
_entity.pdbx_description
1 polymer ?
#
loop_
_entity_poly.entity_id
_entity_poly.type
_entity_poly.pdbx_seq_one_letter_code
_entity_poly.pdbx_strand_id
1 'polypeptide(L)'
;MRCRCILRRTSANEGHGSLNYIAPQTRLRVVDNSPWSSIAPSTRATTVNTGGKDQSGKKLSNINENKLSKLGKDVNDVSNLLTLGSKVLSIKPAKCIRVYNKRDRGKIGDKVLVAVNGEMKKGWIVGSRLDSANGWPRFESNNVVLVDNDGNPLGTRILVPIPARLRSLSGDITKILSIASSFV
;
A
#
# COMPACT_ATOMS: atom_id res chain seq x y z
N MET A 1 -27.83 23.96 12.18
CA MET A 1 -28.43 22.68 11.75
C MET A 1 -27.35 21.61 11.60
N ARG A 2 -27.09 20.81 12.64
CA ARG A 2 -26.11 19.71 12.61
C ARG A 2 -26.85 18.41 12.34
N CYS A 3 -26.82 17.93 11.09
CA CYS A 3 -27.28 16.58 10.77
C CYS A 3 -26.17 15.60 11.17
N ARG A 4 -26.27 15.08 12.39
CA ARG A 4 -25.45 13.96 12.88
C ARG A 4 -26.01 12.69 12.23
N CYS A 5 -25.54 12.36 11.03
CA CYS A 5 -25.78 11.03 10.47
C CYS A 5 -25.08 10.03 11.40
N ILE A 6 -25.86 9.39 12.27
CA ILE A 6 -25.46 8.23 13.05
C ILE A 6 -25.21 7.12 12.04
N LEU A 7 -23.96 7.01 11.59
CA LEU A 7 -23.49 5.86 10.84
C LEU A 7 -23.55 4.68 11.81
N ARG A 8 -24.62 3.87 11.73
CA ARG A 8 -24.75 2.62 12.51
C ARG A 8 -23.53 1.75 12.21
N ARG A 9 -22.56 1.73 13.13
CA ARG A 9 -21.42 0.79 13.09
C ARG A 9 -21.98 -0.58 13.44
N THR A 10 -22.27 -1.40 12.45
CA THR A 10 -22.42 -2.85 12.65
C THR A 10 -21.02 -3.44 12.88
N SER A 11 -20.86 -4.44 13.75
CA SER A 11 -19.54 -4.99 14.13
C SER A 11 -18.74 -5.53 12.94
N ALA A 12 -19.40 -5.91 11.85
CA ALA A 12 -18.76 -6.31 10.59
C ALA A 12 -18.01 -5.17 9.85
N ASN A 13 -18.18 -3.91 10.27
CA ASN A 13 -17.62 -2.71 9.62
C ASN A 13 -16.53 -2.01 10.43
N GLU A 14 -16.01 -2.62 11.50
CA GLU A 14 -14.98 -1.99 12.33
C GLU A 14 -13.73 -1.66 11.51
N GLY A 15 -13.61 -0.37 11.18
CA GLY A 15 -12.51 0.19 10.39
C GLY A 15 -12.69 0.12 8.86
N HIS A 16 -13.64 -0.63 8.30
CA HIS A 16 -13.81 -0.76 6.84
C HIS A 16 -14.70 0.30 6.19
N GLY A 17 -15.34 1.17 6.99
CA GLY A 17 -16.14 2.29 6.48
C GLY A 17 -17.52 1.86 5.97
N SER A 18 -18.21 2.75 5.26
CA SER A 18 -19.53 2.44 4.67
C SER A 18 -19.40 1.59 3.40
N LEU A 19 -20.36 0.69 3.15
CA LEU A 19 -20.40 -0.13 1.93
C LEU A 19 -20.83 0.64 0.66
N ASN A 20 -21.12 1.94 0.78
CA ASN A 20 -21.57 2.79 -0.32
C ASN A 20 -20.46 3.65 -0.94
N TYR A 21 -19.43 3.99 -0.15
CA TYR A 21 -18.27 4.75 -0.60
C TYR A 21 -17.11 4.63 0.40
N ILE A 22 -15.89 4.87 -0.09
CA ILE A 22 -14.71 5.03 0.77
C ILE A 22 -14.76 6.42 1.38
N ALA A 23 -14.87 6.46 2.71
CA ALA A 23 -14.89 7.68 3.50
C ALA A 23 -13.51 7.96 4.12
N PRO A 24 -13.22 9.20 4.54
CA PRO A 24 -12.15 9.47 5.48
C PRO A 24 -12.21 8.53 6.70
N GLN A 25 -11.05 8.16 7.24
CA GLN A 25 -10.85 7.17 8.31
C GLN A 25 -11.11 5.70 7.94
N THR A 26 -11.52 5.41 6.70
CA THR A 26 -11.64 4.05 6.20
C THR A 26 -10.27 3.39 6.08
N ARG A 27 -10.15 2.14 6.53
CA ARG A 27 -8.95 1.31 6.34
C ARG A 27 -8.81 0.90 4.89
N LEU A 28 -7.60 1.04 4.38
CA LEU A 28 -7.21 0.64 3.03
C LEU A 28 -6.10 -0.40 3.12
N ARG A 29 -6.10 -1.36 2.19
CA ARG A 29 -5.01 -2.31 2.00
C ARG A 29 -4.12 -1.83 0.87
N VAL A 30 -2.85 -1.62 1.16
CA VAL A 30 -1.84 -1.32 0.15
C VAL A 30 -1.57 -2.60 -0.64
N VAL A 31 -1.72 -2.55 -1.97
CA VAL A 31 -1.65 -3.75 -2.85
C VAL A 31 -0.40 -3.83 -3.73
N ASP A 32 0.51 -2.88 -3.58
CA ASP A 32 1.80 -2.88 -4.23
C ASP A 32 2.86 -3.60 -3.37
N ASN A 33 4.04 -3.84 -3.93
CA ASN A 33 5.20 -4.39 -3.24
C ASN A 33 6.10 -3.31 -2.61
N SER A 34 5.58 -2.11 -2.37
CA SER A 34 6.34 -1.01 -1.77
C SER A 34 6.68 -1.32 -0.30
N PRO A 35 7.73 -0.72 0.29
CA PRO A 35 8.12 -0.94 1.70
C PRO A 35 7.00 -0.66 2.73
N TRP A 36 5.96 0.07 2.33
CA TRP A 36 4.81 0.42 3.15
C TRP A 36 3.67 -0.61 3.07
N SER A 37 3.80 -1.63 2.24
CA SER A 37 2.85 -2.73 2.09
C SER A 37 3.14 -3.85 3.08
N SER A 38 2.08 -4.45 3.63
CA SER A 38 2.18 -5.67 4.46
C SER A 38 2.66 -6.89 3.68
N ILE A 39 2.76 -6.78 2.35
CA ILE A 39 3.11 -7.86 1.43
C ILE A 39 4.57 -7.75 0.96
N ALA A 40 5.25 -6.62 1.23
CA ALA A 40 6.64 -6.47 0.85
C ALA A 40 7.49 -7.53 1.55
N PRO A 41 8.38 -8.25 0.83
CA PRO A 41 9.36 -9.09 1.49
C PRO A 41 10.18 -8.16 2.39
N SER A 42 10.18 -8.42 3.70
CA SER A 42 11.03 -7.69 4.65
C SER A 42 12.41 -7.68 4.05
N THR A 43 12.89 -6.50 3.64
CA THR A 43 14.23 -6.39 3.10
C THR A 43 15.17 -6.89 4.18
N ARG A 44 15.75 -8.08 3.97
CA ARG A 44 17.02 -8.41 4.59
C ARG A 44 17.89 -7.20 4.34
N ALA A 45 18.25 -6.50 5.40
CA ALA A 45 19.05 -5.28 5.37
C ALA A 45 20.25 -5.52 4.44
N THR A 46 20.15 -5.01 3.22
CA THR A 46 21.25 -5.00 2.27
C THR A 46 21.88 -3.64 2.47
N THR A 47 23.07 -3.67 3.07
CA THR A 47 23.99 -2.57 3.21
C THR A 47 24.00 -1.73 1.94
N VAL A 48 23.72 -0.43 2.09
CA VAL A 48 23.94 0.57 1.04
C VAL A 48 25.45 0.65 0.81
N ASN A 49 25.93 -0.07 -0.20
CA ASN A 49 27.24 0.18 -0.79
C ASN A 49 27.03 1.13 -1.97
N THR A 50 27.48 2.36 -1.80
CA THR A 50 27.76 3.29 -2.88
C THR A 50 28.82 2.69 -3.80
N GLY A 51 28.52 2.53 -5.09
CA GLY A 51 29.49 2.11 -6.11
C GLY A 51 28.83 1.36 -7.27
N GLY A 52 29.12 1.77 -8.50
CA GLY A 52 28.43 1.30 -9.70
C GLY A 52 29.07 0.10 -10.41
N LYS A 53 28.45 -0.22 -11.57
CA LYS A 53 28.90 -0.97 -12.76
C LYS A 53 28.87 -2.52 -12.76
N ASP A 54 28.16 -3.00 -13.80
CA ASP A 54 28.47 -4.10 -14.73
C ASP A 54 28.08 -5.56 -14.44
N GLN A 55 27.74 -6.24 -15.54
CA GLN A 55 27.05 -7.53 -15.70
C GLN A 55 27.97 -8.77 -15.56
N SER A 56 27.34 -9.93 -15.38
CA SER A 56 27.67 -11.28 -15.92
C SER A 56 27.64 -12.39 -14.86
N GLY A 57 27.01 -13.52 -15.22
CA GLY A 57 26.61 -14.58 -14.29
C GLY A 57 27.71 -15.55 -13.85
N LYS A 58 27.38 -16.41 -12.86
CA LYS A 58 27.79 -17.83 -12.76
C LYS A 58 27.21 -18.50 -11.50
N LYS A 59 26.58 -19.67 -11.76
CA LYS A 59 26.69 -20.98 -11.06
C LYS A 59 26.17 -21.18 -9.62
N LEU A 60 25.31 -22.20 -9.49
CA LEU A 60 24.84 -22.89 -8.28
C LEU A 60 25.99 -23.45 -7.41
N SER A 61 25.84 -23.44 -6.07
CA SER A 61 25.94 -24.65 -5.21
C SER A 61 25.76 -24.37 -3.71
N ASN A 62 24.92 -25.21 -3.10
CA ASN A 62 24.99 -25.87 -1.80
C ASN A 62 25.17 -25.13 -0.45
N ILE A 63 24.35 -25.66 0.46
CA ILE A 63 24.27 -25.56 1.92
C ILE A 63 25.67 -25.55 2.58
N ASN A 64 25.89 -24.56 3.45
CA ASN A 64 26.82 -24.64 4.56
C ASN A 64 26.18 -23.92 5.75
N GLU A 65 25.59 -24.70 6.65
CA GLU A 65 25.39 -24.32 8.04
C GLU A 65 26.78 -23.98 8.60
N ASN A 66 27.07 -22.70 8.76
CA ASN A 66 28.06 -22.11 9.67
C ASN A 66 28.34 -20.66 9.25
N LYS A 67 27.38 -19.77 9.51
CA LYS A 67 27.68 -18.34 9.69
C LYS A 67 26.66 -17.67 10.60
N LEU A 68 26.46 -18.27 11.78
CA LEU A 68 25.83 -17.62 12.94
C LEU A 68 26.81 -16.70 13.69
N SER A 69 28.09 -16.64 13.31
CA SER A 69 29.14 -15.88 14.01
C SER A 69 29.60 -14.61 13.28
N LYS A 70 28.66 -13.88 12.66
CA LYS A 70 28.88 -12.44 12.39
C LYS A 70 27.64 -11.62 12.71
N LEU A 71 27.04 -11.96 13.85
CA LEU A 71 26.13 -11.12 14.63
C LEU A 71 26.94 -10.62 15.85
N GLY A 72 27.96 -9.81 15.60
CA GLY A 72 28.88 -9.35 16.64
C GLY A 72 29.75 -8.25 16.10
N LYS A 73 29.63 -7.06 16.70
CA LYS A 73 29.90 -5.69 16.18
C LYS A 73 28.63 -5.14 15.51
N ASP A 74 27.71 -4.40 16.16
CA ASP A 74 27.85 -3.47 17.29
C ASP A 74 26.59 -3.52 18.18
N VAL A 75 26.76 -3.80 19.47
CA VAL A 75 25.67 -3.97 20.45
C VAL A 75 25.34 -2.64 21.16
N ASN A 76 25.88 -1.51 20.70
CA ASN A 76 25.76 -0.22 21.41
C ASN A 76 24.89 0.85 20.74
N ASP A 77 24.18 0.52 19.66
CA ASP A 77 23.28 1.48 19.02
C ASP A 77 21.91 1.50 19.72
N VAL A 78 21.85 2.12 20.89
CA VAL A 78 20.57 2.46 21.56
C VAL A 78 19.63 3.16 20.58
N SER A 79 20.18 3.96 19.66
CA SER A 79 19.47 4.64 18.56
C SER A 79 18.76 3.69 17.59
N ASN A 80 19.38 2.57 17.23
CA ASN A 80 18.79 1.58 16.33
C ASN A 80 17.68 0.80 17.05
N LEU A 81 17.89 0.43 18.31
CA LEU A 81 16.86 -0.22 19.14
C LEU A 81 15.65 0.70 19.39
N LEU A 82 15.88 1.98 19.66
CA LEU A 82 14.81 2.96 19.89
C LEU A 82 14.02 3.25 18.60
N THR A 83 14.71 3.31 17.47
CA THR A 83 14.09 3.48 16.14
C THR A 83 13.28 2.24 15.75
N LEU A 84 13.79 1.04 16.01
CA LEU A 84 13.07 -0.21 15.79
C LEU A 84 11.89 -0.35 16.76
N GLY A 85 12.08 -0.06 18.05
CA GLY A 85 11.04 -0.12 19.08
C GLY A 85 9.87 0.82 18.78
N SER A 86 10.15 2.05 18.35
CA SER A 86 9.11 3.02 17.97
C SER A 86 8.34 2.59 16.70
N LYS A 87 9.02 1.95 15.73
CA LYS A 87 8.37 1.41 14.52
C LYS A 87 7.49 0.20 14.81
N VAL A 88 7.90 -0.66 15.74
CA VAL A 88 7.17 -1.87 16.14
C VAL A 88 5.96 -1.55 17.04
N LEU A 89 6.07 -0.55 17.92
CA LEU A 89 5.00 -0.19 18.88
C LEU A 89 3.75 0.47 18.25
N SER A 90 3.78 0.87 16.97
CA SER A 90 2.56 1.39 16.33
C SER A 90 2.45 1.11 14.84
N ILE A 91 2.39 -0.17 14.47
CA ILE A 91 1.92 -0.58 13.13
C ILE A 91 0.43 -0.24 13.03
N LYS A 92 0.14 1.02 12.68
CA LYS A 92 -1.21 1.50 12.45
C LYS A 92 -1.67 1.07 11.06
N PRO A 93 -2.91 0.58 10.88
CA PRO A 93 -3.41 0.24 9.56
C PRO A 93 -3.44 1.50 8.68
N ALA A 94 -3.21 1.32 7.39
CA ALA A 94 -3.33 2.41 6.43
C ALA A 94 -4.77 2.96 6.43
N LYS A 95 -4.91 4.26 6.59
CA LYS A 95 -6.23 4.93 6.65
C LYS A 95 -6.31 6.03 5.61
N CYS A 96 -7.48 6.15 4.97
CA CYS A 96 -7.80 7.29 4.12
C CYS A 96 -7.89 8.56 4.98
N ILE A 97 -7.12 9.59 4.66
CA ILE A 97 -7.23 10.92 5.25
C ILE A 97 -8.29 11.72 4.50
N ARG A 98 -8.18 11.77 3.17
CA ARG A 98 -9.03 12.59 2.30
C ARG A 98 -9.16 11.97 0.92
N VAL A 99 -10.32 12.15 0.28
CA VAL A 99 -10.53 11.80 -1.13
C VAL A 99 -10.45 13.09 -1.94
N TYR A 100 -9.79 13.07 -3.11
CA TYR A 100 -9.72 14.23 -3.99
C TYR A 100 -11.03 14.43 -4.77
N ASN A 101 -12.11 14.65 -4.03
CA ASN A 101 -13.44 14.92 -4.56
C ASN A 101 -14.07 16.04 -3.72
N LYS A 102 -15.00 16.80 -4.31
CA LYS A 102 -15.75 17.86 -3.61
C LYS A 102 -16.56 17.33 -2.41
N ARG A 103 -16.97 16.06 -2.47
CA ARG A 103 -17.83 15.42 -1.46
C ARG A 103 -17.08 14.53 -0.46
N ASP A 104 -15.76 14.39 -0.59
CA ASP A 104 -14.93 13.44 0.19
C ASP A 104 -15.48 11.99 0.20
N ARG A 105 -16.12 11.57 -0.90
CA ARG A 105 -16.58 10.19 -1.10
C ARG A 105 -15.82 9.57 -2.26
N GLY A 106 -15.11 8.48 -2.00
CA GLY A 106 -14.28 7.79 -2.98
C GLY A 106 -14.94 6.54 -3.57
N LYS A 107 -14.73 6.35 -4.87
CA LYS A 107 -15.03 5.13 -5.63
C LYS A 107 -13.74 4.58 -6.26
N ILE A 108 -13.85 3.44 -6.93
CA ILE A 108 -12.75 2.89 -7.73
C ILE A 108 -12.37 3.90 -8.81
N GLY A 109 -11.07 4.14 -8.98
CA GLY A 109 -10.53 5.11 -9.93
C GLY A 109 -10.40 6.54 -9.37
N ASP A 110 -10.69 6.79 -8.10
CA ASP A 110 -10.47 8.11 -7.49
C ASP A 110 -9.08 8.20 -6.82
N LYS A 111 -8.53 9.43 -6.83
CA LYS A 111 -7.32 9.79 -6.07
C LYS A 111 -7.67 9.93 -4.58
N VAL A 112 -6.78 9.45 -3.71
CA VAL A 112 -6.88 9.54 -2.25
C VAL A 112 -5.57 9.95 -1.60
N LEU A 113 -5.69 10.56 -0.43
CA LEU A 113 -4.60 10.83 0.49
C LEU A 113 -4.67 9.82 1.63
N VAL A 114 -3.59 9.08 1.86
CA VAL A 114 -3.53 7.94 2.78
C VAL A 114 -2.44 8.16 3.81
N ALA A 115 -2.76 7.86 5.07
CA ALA A 115 -1.77 7.74 6.14
C ALA A 115 -1.25 6.31 6.17
N VAL A 116 0.03 6.10 5.89
CA VAL A 116 0.68 4.78 5.99
C VAL A 116 1.90 4.89 6.89
N ASN A 117 1.97 4.09 7.96
CA ASN A 117 3.05 4.10 8.94
C ASN A 117 3.42 5.49 9.50
N GLY A 118 2.43 6.40 9.62
CA GLY A 118 2.64 7.77 10.12
C GLY A 118 3.04 8.78 9.04
N GLU A 119 3.25 8.35 7.79
CA GLU A 119 3.54 9.22 6.66
C GLU A 119 2.28 9.49 5.82
N MET A 120 2.22 10.67 5.20
CA MET A 120 1.19 11.02 4.23
C MET A 120 1.65 10.66 2.83
N LYS A 121 0.90 9.82 2.13
CA LYS A 121 1.15 9.42 0.74
C LYS A 121 -0.11 9.62 -0.09
N LYS A 122 0.06 9.87 -1.39
CA LYS A 122 -1.05 9.85 -2.34
C LYS A 122 -1.28 8.42 -2.82
N GLY A 123 -2.48 8.14 -3.30
CA GLY A 123 -2.82 6.83 -3.81
C GLY A 123 -4.03 6.85 -4.73
N TRP A 124 -4.24 5.74 -5.43
CA TRP A 124 -5.41 5.49 -6.24
C TRP A 124 -6.19 4.31 -5.69
N ILE A 125 -7.50 4.45 -5.60
CA ILE A 125 -8.39 3.34 -5.24
C ILE A 125 -8.50 2.41 -6.43
N VAL A 126 -8.05 1.18 -6.28
CA VAL A 126 -8.08 0.16 -7.34
C VAL A 126 -9.22 -0.82 -7.14
N GLY A 127 -9.57 -1.11 -5.89
CA GLY A 127 -10.64 -2.02 -5.55
C GLY A 127 -11.38 -1.56 -4.31
N SER A 128 -12.67 -1.87 -4.24
CA SER A 128 -13.47 -1.56 -3.06
C SER A 128 -14.53 -2.62 -2.82
N ARG A 129 -15.00 -2.68 -1.57
CA ARG A 129 -16.07 -3.57 -1.12
C ARG A 129 -17.48 -3.08 -1.50
N LEU A 130 -17.56 -1.98 -2.25
CA LEU A 130 -18.82 -1.44 -2.76
C LEU A 130 -19.53 -2.48 -3.63
N ASP A 131 -20.85 -2.42 -3.65
CA ASP A 131 -21.61 -3.24 -4.59
C ASP A 131 -21.26 -2.86 -6.03
N SER A 132 -21.22 -3.89 -6.87
CA SER A 132 -20.93 -3.75 -8.29
C SER A 132 -22.01 -2.90 -8.95
N ALA A 133 -21.69 -1.63 -9.16
CA ALA A 133 -22.53 -0.70 -9.89
C ALA A 133 -21.88 -0.42 -11.25
N ASN A 134 -22.71 -0.27 -12.28
CA ASN A 134 -22.28 0.15 -13.61
C ASN A 134 -21.18 -0.73 -14.23
N GLY A 135 -21.04 -2.01 -13.87
CA GLY A 135 -20.00 -2.89 -14.42
C GLY A 135 -18.61 -2.72 -13.80
N TRP A 136 -18.53 -2.26 -12.55
CA TRP A 136 -17.32 -2.33 -11.72
C TRP A 136 -17.30 -3.61 -10.88
N PRO A 137 -16.22 -4.40 -10.84
CA PRO A 137 -16.17 -5.59 -10.01
C PRO A 137 -16.14 -5.24 -8.52
N ARG A 138 -16.81 -6.08 -7.72
CA ARG A 138 -16.78 -6.00 -6.26
C ARG A 138 -15.59 -6.77 -5.72
N PHE A 139 -14.82 -6.15 -4.84
CA PHE A 139 -13.70 -6.79 -4.14
C PHE A 139 -14.06 -7.10 -2.70
N GLU A 140 -13.32 -7.99 -2.06
CA GLU A 140 -13.51 -8.28 -0.64
C GLU A 140 -12.95 -7.16 0.25
N SER A 141 -11.81 -6.59 -0.13
CA SER A 141 -11.09 -5.53 0.59
C SER A 141 -11.02 -4.22 -0.21
N ASN A 142 -10.91 -3.11 0.51
CA ASN A 142 -10.58 -1.81 -0.09
C ASN A 142 -9.09 -1.76 -0.41
N ASN A 143 -8.76 -1.72 -1.69
CA ASN A 143 -7.41 -1.83 -2.22
C ASN A 143 -6.93 -0.48 -2.75
N VAL A 144 -5.70 -0.08 -2.37
CA VAL A 144 -5.07 1.17 -2.79
C VAL A 144 -3.66 0.93 -3.30
N VAL A 145 -3.28 1.63 -4.37
CA VAL A 145 -1.90 1.70 -4.86
C VAL A 145 -1.34 3.05 -4.50
N LEU A 146 -0.12 3.09 -3.96
CA LEU A 146 0.50 4.33 -3.55
C LEU A 146 1.22 4.99 -4.73
N VAL A 147 1.12 6.32 -4.79
CA VAL A 147 1.78 7.14 -5.80
C VAL A 147 2.48 8.32 -5.16
N ASP A 148 3.50 8.80 -5.86
CA ASP A 148 4.16 10.05 -5.54
C ASP A 148 3.33 11.26 -6.01
N ASN A 149 3.81 12.46 -5.71
CA ASN A 149 3.22 13.72 -6.12
C ASN A 149 3.15 13.87 -7.65
N ASP A 150 4.11 13.28 -8.37
CA ASP A 150 4.19 13.29 -9.83
C ASP A 150 3.38 12.17 -10.50
N GLY A 151 2.62 11.40 -9.72
CA GLY A 151 1.78 10.31 -10.23
C GLY A 151 2.56 9.04 -10.60
N ASN A 152 3.84 8.95 -10.23
CA ASN A 152 4.60 7.72 -10.36
C ASN A 152 4.23 6.74 -9.23
N PRO A 153 4.00 5.45 -9.53
CA PRO A 153 3.72 4.44 -8.51
C PRO A 153 4.97 4.22 -7.63
N LEU A 154 4.75 4.08 -6.31
CA LEU A 154 5.84 3.83 -5.37
C LEU A 154 6.33 2.38 -5.39
N GLY A 155 5.43 1.45 -5.72
CA GLY A 155 5.76 0.03 -5.88
C GLY A 155 6.09 -0.33 -7.33
N THR A 156 6.88 -1.39 -7.49
CA THR A 156 7.30 -1.93 -8.79
C THR A 156 6.30 -2.89 -9.40
N ARG A 157 5.47 -3.57 -8.58
CA ARG A 157 4.51 -4.59 -9.02
C ARG A 157 3.23 -4.56 -8.18
N ILE A 158 2.08 -4.70 -8.84
CA ILE A 158 0.78 -4.84 -8.19
C ILE A 158 0.39 -6.32 -8.22
N LEU A 159 0.16 -6.88 -7.04
CA LEU A 159 -0.06 -8.31 -6.84
C LEU A 159 -1.53 -8.72 -6.92
N VAL A 160 -2.43 -7.76 -6.72
CA VAL A 160 -3.88 -7.98 -6.71
C VAL A 160 -4.45 -7.68 -8.10
N PRO A 161 -5.47 -8.42 -8.55
CA PRO A 161 -6.16 -8.11 -9.81
C PRO A 161 -6.74 -6.68 -9.82
N ILE A 162 -6.61 -6.04 -10.98
CA ILE A 162 -7.08 -4.67 -11.23
C ILE A 162 -8.29 -4.70 -12.18
N PRO A 163 -9.34 -3.89 -11.95
CA PRO A 163 -10.46 -3.81 -12.88
C PRO A 163 -10.02 -3.30 -14.25
N ALA A 164 -10.34 -4.03 -15.31
CA ALA A 164 -9.99 -3.69 -16.70
C ALA A 164 -10.58 -2.34 -17.13
N ARG A 165 -11.72 -1.97 -16.54
CA ARG A 165 -12.40 -0.68 -16.77
C ARG A 165 -11.56 0.53 -16.37
N LEU A 166 -10.55 0.39 -15.51
CA LEU A 166 -9.62 1.49 -15.23
C LEU A 166 -8.88 1.97 -16.48
N ARG A 167 -8.77 1.14 -17.53
CA ARG A 167 -8.18 1.55 -18.82
C ARG A 167 -9.01 2.59 -19.56
N SER A 168 -10.32 2.66 -19.34
CA SER A 168 -11.16 3.65 -20.01
C SER A 168 -11.01 5.05 -19.39
N LEU A 169 -10.38 5.17 -18.21
CA LEU A 169 -10.09 6.45 -17.61
C LEU A 169 -8.75 6.97 -18.15
N SER A 170 -8.79 8.08 -18.88
CA SER A 170 -7.59 8.78 -19.33
C SER A 170 -6.95 9.56 -18.17
N GLY A 171 -5.65 9.39 -17.95
CA GLY A 171 -4.89 10.18 -16.96
C GLY A 171 -3.63 9.49 -16.43
N ASP A 172 -3.16 9.92 -15.26
CA ASP A 172 -1.94 9.42 -14.61
C ASP A 172 -2.00 7.92 -14.25
N ILE A 173 -3.19 7.30 -14.35
CA ILE A 173 -3.45 5.90 -14.05
C ILE A 173 -2.71 4.96 -15.03
N THR A 174 -2.36 5.42 -16.23
CA THR A 174 -1.68 4.59 -17.24
C THR A 174 -0.39 3.96 -16.70
N LYS A 175 0.38 4.70 -15.90
CA LYS A 175 1.62 4.18 -15.29
C LYS A 175 1.35 3.02 -14.33
N ILE A 176 0.24 3.08 -13.61
CA ILE A 176 -0.20 2.03 -12.67
C ILE A 176 -0.67 0.80 -13.43
N LEU A 177 -1.43 1.00 -14.53
CA LEU A 177 -1.92 -0.09 -15.38
C LEU A 177 -0.79 -0.89 -16.02
N SER A 178 0.31 -0.23 -16.40
CA SER A 178 1.49 -0.90 -16.96
C SER A 178 2.21 -1.83 -15.98
N ILE A 179 2.03 -1.62 -14.67
CA ILE A 179 2.66 -2.42 -13.60
C ILE A 179 1.77 -3.58 -13.14
N ALA A 180 0.49 -3.58 -13.54
CA ALA A 180 -0.49 -4.55 -13.08
C ALA A 180 -0.24 -5.94 -13.69
N SER A 181 -0.32 -6.97 -12.85
CA SER A 181 -0.08 -8.35 -13.28
C SER A 181 -1.33 -8.99 -13.91
N SER A 182 -2.50 -8.74 -13.33
CA SER A 182 -3.75 -9.40 -13.71
C SER A 182 -4.92 -8.42 -13.76
N PHE A 183 -5.89 -8.71 -14.64
CA PHE A 183 -7.08 -7.88 -14.84
C PHE A 183 -8.37 -8.70 -14.69
N VAL A 184 -9.42 -8.04 -14.19
CA VAL A 184 -10.79 -8.57 -14.03
C VAL A 184 -11.80 -7.67 -14.71
#